data_AF-A0A7S0NM08-F1
#
_entry.id   AF-A0A7S0NM08-F1
#
_cell.length_a   1.000
_cell.length_b   1.000
_cell.length_c   1.000
_cell.angle_alpha   90.00
_cell.angle_beta   90.00
_cell.angle_gamma   90.00
#
_symmetry.space_group_name_H-M   'P 1'
#
loop_
_entity.id
_entity.type
_entity.pdbx_description
1 polymer ?
#
loop_
_entity_poly.entity_id
_entity_poly.type
_entity_poly.pdbx_seq_one_letter_code
_entity_poly.pdbx_strand_id
1 'polypeptide(L)'
;SPRPSMAQMLLLTIVGLLLLQCGFVESLTAACAARCSRRHAVLAGVAIAHRALPVSAEVDGADQVSLAGAVRSLDEAFANWEAEVGMMQLGRPGKLSQAVDRLPDSVLERLASGLGGKATEYKKHKNSMLTYLYLANGASKYESQSKGLEYMSSAQAEAKLVLSALEEVAAALNVPLPRQ
;
A
#
# COMPACT_ATOMS: atom_id res chain seq x y z
N SER A 1 0.18 49.50 19.79
CA SER A 1 0.20 48.04 19.61
C SER A 1 1.57 47.60 19.11
N PRO A 2 2.31 46.76 19.85
CA PRO A 2 3.62 46.30 19.41
C PRO A 2 3.47 45.18 18.36
N ARG A 3 4.20 45.28 17.25
CA ARG A 3 4.23 44.25 16.21
C ARG A 3 5.06 43.06 16.70
N PRO A 4 4.59 41.81 16.54
CA PRO A 4 5.35 40.65 16.98
C PRO A 4 6.65 40.52 16.17
N SER A 5 7.73 40.17 16.87
CA SER A 5 9.05 39.93 16.29
C SER A 5 9.00 38.71 15.37
N MET A 6 9.78 38.72 14.28
CA MET A 6 9.83 37.60 13.32
C MET A 6 10.20 36.26 13.98
N ALA A 7 10.95 36.28 15.08
CA ALA A 7 11.25 35.09 15.86
C ALA A 7 10.00 34.48 16.52
N GLN A 8 9.04 35.30 16.96
CA GLN A 8 7.78 34.82 17.55
C GLN A 8 6.84 34.23 16.50
N MET A 9 6.84 34.80 15.29
CA MET A 9 6.09 34.24 14.15
C MET A 9 6.63 32.87 13.73
N LEU A 10 7.96 32.74 13.68
CA LEU A 10 8.60 31.47 13.33
C LEU A 10 8.32 30.37 14.37
N LEU A 11 8.36 30.73 15.66
CA LEU A 11 8.13 29.79 16.76
C LEU A 11 6.67 29.32 16.81
N LEU A 12 5.70 30.19 16.53
CA LEU A 12 4.30 29.81 16.40
C LEU A 12 4.05 28.90 15.19
N THR A 13 4.78 29.11 14.10
CA THR A 13 4.66 28.26 12.90
C THR A 13 5.22 26.87 13.16
N ILE A 14 6.35 26.78 13.85
CA ILE A 14 6.98 25.49 14.21
C ILE A 14 6.12 24.72 15.23
N VAL A 15 5.55 25.41 16.24
CA VAL A 15 4.64 24.78 17.20
C VAL A 15 3.35 24.32 16.52
N GLY A 16 2.80 25.11 15.57
CA GLY A 16 1.63 24.70 14.78
C GLY A 16 1.91 23.47 13.91
N LEU A 17 3.09 23.38 13.31
CA LEU A 17 3.52 22.22 12.52
C LEU A 17 3.77 20.97 13.39
N LEU A 18 4.33 21.15 14.58
CA LEU A 18 4.53 20.06 15.56
C LEU A 18 3.21 19.51 16.09
N LEU A 19 2.22 20.39 16.36
CA LEU A 19 0.87 19.96 16.75
C LEU A 19 0.13 19.23 15.62
N LEU A 20 0.46 19.54 14.35
CA LEU A 20 -0.09 18.84 13.19
C LEU A 20 0.55 17.44 12.98
N GLN A 21 1.83 17.28 13.33
CA GLN A 21 2.55 16.00 13.17
C GLN A 21 2.31 15.03 14.34
N CYS A 22 2.01 15.52 15.54
CA CYS A 22 1.69 14.70 16.70
C CYS A 22 0.19 14.37 16.81
N GLY A 23 -0.43 13.76 15.79
CA GLY A 23 -1.61 12.89 15.92
C GLY A 23 -2.80 13.30 16.81
N PHE A 24 -2.96 14.58 17.18
CA PHE A 24 -3.91 15.02 18.22
C PHE A 24 -5.27 15.41 17.64
N VAL A 25 -5.67 14.82 16.52
CA VAL A 25 -6.94 15.11 15.85
C VAL A 25 -8.02 14.08 16.19
N GLU A 26 -7.61 12.86 16.57
CA GLU A 26 -8.57 11.79 16.91
C GLU A 26 -9.16 11.95 18.33
N SER A 27 -8.47 12.61 19.26
CA SER A 27 -8.95 12.75 20.64
C SER A 27 -9.82 14.00 20.92
N LEU A 28 -9.87 14.97 20.00
CA LEU A 28 -10.74 16.16 20.15
C LEU A 28 -12.11 16.01 19.45
N THR A 29 -12.23 15.09 18.50
CA THR A 29 -13.48 14.82 17.78
C THR A 29 -14.49 14.04 18.60
N ALA A 30 -14.04 13.19 19.54
CA ALA A 30 -14.93 12.43 20.42
C ALA A 30 -15.55 13.29 21.55
N ALA A 31 -14.85 14.33 22.03
CA ALA A 31 -15.30 15.15 23.16
C ALA A 31 -16.34 16.22 22.78
N CYS A 32 -16.35 16.68 21.52
CA CYS A 32 -17.28 17.71 21.05
C CYS A 32 -18.62 17.17 20.52
N ALA A 33 -18.72 15.87 20.23
CA ALA A 33 -19.94 15.25 19.71
C ALA A 33 -21.06 15.09 20.78
N ALA A 34 -20.74 15.22 22.07
CA ALA A 34 -21.70 14.98 23.15
C ALA A 34 -22.63 16.17 23.48
N ARG A 35 -22.38 17.36 22.95
CA ARG A 35 -23.22 18.54 23.19
C ARG A 35 -23.23 19.45 21.97
N CYS A 36 -24.15 19.22 21.03
CA CYS A 36 -24.91 20.31 20.40
C CYS A 36 -26.00 19.78 19.44
N SER A 37 -27.25 19.98 19.88
CA SER A 37 -28.41 20.48 19.13
C SER A 37 -28.64 20.02 17.68
N ARG A 38 -29.79 19.35 17.50
CA ARG A 38 -30.41 18.80 16.27
C ARG A 38 -30.67 19.78 15.10
N ARG A 39 -30.01 20.94 15.01
CA ARG A 39 -30.34 21.98 14.00
C ARG A 39 -29.22 22.34 13.02
N HIS A 40 -28.05 21.71 13.09
CA HIS A 40 -26.95 21.97 12.12
C HIS A 40 -26.60 20.77 11.22
N ALA A 41 -27.39 19.69 11.26
CA ALA A 41 -27.16 18.48 10.48
C ALA A 41 -27.28 18.66 8.95
N VAL A 42 -27.75 19.81 8.46
CA VAL A 42 -27.99 20.04 7.03
C VAL A 42 -26.81 20.73 6.33
N LEU A 43 -25.86 21.33 7.05
CA LEU A 43 -24.67 21.94 6.45
C LEU A 43 -23.38 21.10 6.59
N ALA A 44 -23.40 20.06 7.42
CA ALA A 44 -22.32 19.05 7.47
C ALA A 44 -22.38 18.05 6.29
N GLY A 45 -23.47 18.06 5.51
CA GLY A 45 -23.63 17.20 4.33
C GLY A 45 -22.84 17.63 3.09
N VAL A 46 -22.30 18.86 3.07
CA VAL A 46 -21.58 19.40 1.89
C VAL A 46 -20.06 19.41 2.08
N ALA A 47 -19.56 19.25 3.32
CA ALA A 47 -18.12 19.13 3.59
C ALA A 47 -17.56 17.70 3.44
N ILE A 48 -18.43 16.69 3.30
CA ILE A 48 -18.03 15.28 3.08
C ILE A 48 -17.87 14.96 1.57
N ALA A 49 -18.27 15.87 0.68
CA ALA A 49 -18.19 15.66 -0.77
C ALA A 49 -16.89 16.18 -1.43
N HIS A 50 -15.90 16.63 -0.65
CA HIS A 50 -14.63 17.16 -1.18
C HIS A 50 -13.40 16.28 -0.94
N ARG A 51 -13.57 15.02 -0.50
CA ARG A 51 -12.49 14.01 -0.50
C ARG A 51 -12.71 12.99 -1.61
N ALA A 52 -12.36 13.41 -2.82
CA ALA A 52 -11.91 12.60 -3.95
C ALA A 52 -12.14 13.43 -5.20
N LEU A 53 -11.38 14.52 -5.35
CA LEU A 53 -11.02 14.89 -6.72
C LEU A 53 -10.12 13.75 -7.19
N PRO A 54 -10.52 12.91 -8.15
CA PRO A 54 -9.55 12.03 -8.79
C PRO A 54 -8.49 12.97 -9.34
N VAL A 55 -7.27 12.87 -8.84
CA VAL A 55 -6.12 13.35 -9.58
C VAL A 55 -6.16 12.51 -10.85
N SER A 56 -6.81 13.04 -11.88
CA SER A 56 -6.81 12.49 -13.23
C SER A 56 -5.43 12.78 -13.79
N ALA A 57 -4.40 12.18 -13.20
CA ALA A 57 -3.19 11.90 -13.93
C ALA A 57 -3.64 10.99 -15.08
N GLU A 58 -3.46 11.43 -16.32
CA GLU A 58 -3.53 10.52 -17.45
C GLU A 58 -2.49 9.43 -17.19
N VAL A 59 -2.95 8.31 -16.64
CA VAL A 59 -2.11 7.15 -16.43
C VAL A 59 -1.90 6.52 -17.79
N ASP A 60 -0.65 6.47 -18.23
CA ASP A 60 -0.27 5.82 -19.49
C ASP A 60 -0.85 4.40 -19.56
N GLY A 61 -1.43 4.03 -20.70
CA GLY A 61 -2.05 2.73 -20.90
C GLY A 61 -1.08 1.57 -20.66
N ALA A 62 0.21 1.77 -20.93
CA ALA A 62 1.26 0.78 -20.63
C ALA A 62 1.44 0.52 -19.13
N ASP A 63 1.32 1.56 -18.30
CA ASP A 63 1.44 1.46 -16.85
C ASP A 63 0.23 0.74 -16.25
N GLN A 64 -0.97 1.01 -16.77
CA GLN A 64 -2.19 0.29 -16.38
C GLN A 64 -2.13 -1.20 -16.74
N VAL A 65 -1.62 -1.53 -17.94
CA VAL A 65 -1.42 -2.92 -18.37
C VAL A 65 -0.41 -3.63 -17.48
N SER A 66 0.67 -2.95 -17.10
CA SER A 66 1.69 -3.51 -16.19
C SER A 66 1.10 -3.79 -14.81
N LEU A 67 0.31 -2.86 -14.26
CA LEU A 67 -0.39 -3.02 -12.99
C LEU A 67 -1.38 -4.20 -13.03
N ALA A 68 -2.26 -4.24 -14.04
CA ALA A 68 -3.24 -5.31 -14.20
C ALA A 68 -2.56 -6.68 -14.43
N GLY A 69 -1.45 -6.69 -15.17
CA GLY A 69 -0.64 -7.88 -15.41
C GLY A 69 0.00 -8.42 -14.13
N ALA A 70 0.49 -7.56 -13.25
CA ALA A 70 1.07 -7.95 -11.97
C ALA A 70 0.00 -8.49 -11.00
N VAL A 71 -1.15 -7.82 -10.90
CA VAL A 71 -2.30 -8.31 -10.11
C VAL A 71 -2.73 -9.69 -10.58
N ARG A 72 -2.93 -9.87 -11.89
CA ARG A 72 -3.29 -11.18 -12.46
C ARG A 72 -2.24 -12.25 -12.15
N SER A 73 -0.95 -11.92 -12.25
CA SER A 73 0.12 -12.88 -11.95
C SER A 73 0.16 -13.29 -10.48
N LEU A 74 -0.15 -12.38 -9.56
CA LEU A 74 -0.30 -12.70 -8.14
C LEU A 74 -1.51 -13.60 -7.90
N ASP A 75 -2.67 -13.28 -8.50
CA ASP A 75 -3.88 -14.12 -8.40
C ASP A 75 -3.63 -15.54 -8.93
N GLU A 76 -2.98 -15.66 -10.08
CA GLU A 76 -2.60 -16.97 -10.64
C GLU A 76 -1.64 -17.74 -9.73
N ALA A 77 -0.73 -17.05 -9.05
CA ALA A 77 0.18 -17.68 -8.10
C ALA A 77 -0.54 -18.15 -6.84
N PHE A 78 -1.54 -17.39 -6.36
CA PHE A 78 -2.41 -17.83 -5.26
C PHE A 78 -3.29 -19.02 -5.64
N ALA A 79 -3.89 -19.00 -6.84
CA ALA A 79 -4.70 -20.10 -7.34
C ALA A 79 -3.89 -21.40 -7.50
N ASN A 80 -2.58 -21.28 -7.77
CA ASN A 80 -1.67 -22.40 -7.96
C ASN A 80 -0.62 -22.49 -6.85
N TRP A 81 -1.01 -22.22 -5.60
CA TRP A 81 -0.06 -22.14 -4.49
C TRP A 81 0.75 -23.42 -4.28
N GLU A 82 0.14 -24.60 -4.45
CA GLU A 82 0.85 -25.88 -4.35
C GLU A 82 1.96 -26.00 -5.39
N ALA A 83 1.75 -25.46 -6.59
CA ALA A 83 2.78 -25.41 -7.63
C ALA A 83 3.91 -24.45 -7.25
N GLU A 84 3.62 -23.31 -6.62
CA GLU A 84 4.65 -22.39 -6.10
C GLU A 84 5.51 -23.07 -5.03
N VAL A 85 4.89 -23.82 -4.11
CA VAL A 85 5.61 -24.62 -3.11
C VAL A 85 6.46 -25.69 -3.78
N GLY A 86 5.94 -26.37 -4.81
CA GLY A 86 6.70 -27.34 -5.60
C GLY A 86 7.91 -26.72 -6.29
N MET A 87 7.77 -25.52 -6.87
CA MET A 87 8.87 -24.78 -7.50
C MET A 87 9.95 -24.40 -6.48
N MET A 88 9.55 -23.95 -5.29
CA MET A 88 10.49 -23.72 -4.18
C MET A 88 11.25 -24.99 -3.79
N GLN A 89 10.58 -26.14 -3.68
CA GLN A 89 11.22 -27.41 -3.35
C GLN A 89 12.20 -27.89 -4.43
N LEU A 90 11.94 -27.53 -5.69
CA LEU A 90 12.84 -27.78 -6.82
C LEU A 90 13.96 -26.72 -6.93
N GLY A 91 13.96 -25.71 -6.05
CA GLY A 91 14.90 -24.59 -6.06
C GLY A 91 14.78 -23.68 -7.28
N ARG A 92 13.60 -23.63 -7.91
CA ARG A 92 13.30 -22.84 -9.11
C ARG A 92 12.43 -21.64 -8.77
N PRO A 93 12.57 -20.51 -9.49
CA PRO A 93 11.69 -19.37 -9.30
C PRO A 93 10.26 -19.71 -9.76
N GLY A 94 9.29 -19.49 -8.87
CA GLY A 94 7.86 -19.61 -9.16
C GLY A 94 7.26 -18.33 -9.78
N LYS A 95 5.96 -18.35 -10.03
CA LYS A 95 5.21 -17.20 -10.55
C LYS A 95 5.22 -16.00 -9.61
N LEU A 96 5.33 -16.18 -8.29
CA LEU A 96 5.43 -15.06 -7.34
C LEU A 96 6.64 -14.17 -7.59
N SER A 97 7.81 -14.79 -7.86
CA SER A 97 9.01 -14.03 -8.20
C SER A 97 8.83 -13.27 -9.52
N GLN A 98 8.21 -13.92 -10.51
CA GLN A 98 7.98 -13.33 -11.83
C GLN A 98 6.93 -12.21 -11.81
N ALA A 99 5.92 -12.30 -10.94
CA ALA A 99 4.89 -11.28 -10.79
C ALA A 99 5.49 -9.93 -10.36
N VAL A 100 6.54 -9.97 -9.53
CA VAL A 100 7.28 -8.77 -9.13
C VAL A 100 8.02 -8.13 -10.30
N ASP A 101 8.62 -8.95 -11.18
CA ASP A 101 9.36 -8.44 -12.34
C ASP A 101 8.45 -7.74 -13.36
N ARG A 102 7.14 -8.05 -13.35
CA ARG A 102 6.15 -7.44 -14.25
C ARG A 102 5.77 -6.01 -13.88
N LEU A 103 5.97 -5.61 -12.62
CA LEU A 103 5.68 -4.26 -12.17
C LEU A 103 6.96 -3.62 -11.62
N PRO A 104 7.73 -2.94 -12.50
CA PRO A 104 8.93 -2.26 -12.05
C PRO A 104 8.60 -1.13 -11.09
N ASP A 105 9.48 -0.90 -10.12
CA ASP A 105 9.25 0.08 -9.05
C ASP A 105 9.03 1.50 -9.59
N SER A 106 9.65 1.84 -10.72
CA SER A 106 9.48 3.14 -11.38
C SER A 106 8.07 3.32 -11.97
N VAL A 107 7.44 2.26 -12.47
CA VAL A 107 6.04 2.30 -12.94
C VAL A 107 5.12 2.50 -11.75
N LEU A 108 5.35 1.78 -10.66
CA LEU A 108 4.52 1.95 -9.46
C LEU A 108 4.70 3.32 -8.82
N GLU A 109 5.90 3.88 -8.79
CA GLU A 109 6.12 5.25 -8.28
C GLU A 109 5.38 6.30 -9.10
N ARG A 110 5.35 6.15 -10.43
CA ARG A 110 4.54 7.02 -11.29
C ARG A 110 3.05 6.88 -11.00
N LEU A 111 2.56 5.63 -10.94
CA LEU A 111 1.15 5.31 -10.67
C LEU A 111 0.70 5.81 -9.30
N ALA A 112 1.52 5.60 -8.26
CA ALA A 112 1.20 5.95 -6.89
C ALA A 112 1.60 7.38 -6.50
N SER A 113 2.01 8.21 -7.46
CA SER A 113 2.32 9.61 -7.22
C SER A 113 1.09 10.32 -6.68
N GLY A 114 1.18 10.83 -5.45
CA GLY A 114 0.06 11.46 -4.76
C GLY A 114 -0.87 10.52 -3.98
N LEU A 115 -0.60 9.19 -3.95
CA LEU A 115 -1.42 8.20 -3.23
C LEU A 115 -0.93 7.88 -1.81
N GLY A 116 -0.22 8.79 -1.15
CA GLY A 116 0.01 8.71 0.31
C GLY A 116 0.83 7.52 0.82
N GLY A 117 1.93 7.16 0.16
CA GLY A 117 2.87 6.14 0.66
C GLY A 117 2.58 4.70 0.22
N LYS A 118 1.55 4.47 -0.61
CA LYS A 118 1.18 3.14 -1.12
C LYS A 118 2.28 2.44 -1.91
N ALA A 119 3.06 3.19 -2.71
CA ALA A 119 4.26 2.65 -3.35
C ALA A 119 5.31 2.16 -2.33
N THR A 120 5.44 2.83 -1.19
CA THR A 120 6.37 2.44 -0.13
C THR A 120 5.90 1.15 0.56
N GLU A 121 4.60 1.02 0.84
CA GLU A 121 4.00 -0.20 1.40
C GLU A 121 4.20 -1.38 0.45
N TYR A 122 3.87 -1.22 -0.84
CA TYR A 122 4.13 -2.24 -1.84
C TYR A 122 5.60 -2.66 -1.84
N LYS A 123 6.54 -1.71 -1.92
CA LYS A 123 7.98 -2.01 -1.97
C LYS A 123 8.44 -2.79 -0.74
N LYS A 124 7.96 -2.41 0.45
CA LYS A 124 8.25 -3.11 1.70
C LYS A 124 7.79 -4.57 1.62
N HIS A 125 6.52 -4.79 1.30
CA HIS A 125 5.93 -6.13 1.26
C HIS A 125 6.52 -6.99 0.14
N LYS A 126 6.78 -6.39 -1.03
CA LYS A 126 7.49 -7.00 -2.16
C LYS A 126 8.88 -7.50 -1.75
N ASN A 127 9.68 -6.66 -1.10
CA ASN A 127 11.03 -7.03 -0.70
C ASN A 127 11.01 -8.09 0.41
N SER A 128 10.07 -8.00 1.36
CA SER A 128 9.86 -9.01 2.40
C SER A 128 9.48 -10.37 1.80
N MET A 129 8.53 -10.38 0.85
CA MET A 129 8.12 -11.56 0.11
C MET A 129 9.30 -12.22 -0.62
N LEU A 130 10.07 -11.46 -1.40
CA LEU A 130 11.24 -11.99 -2.10
C LEU A 130 12.29 -12.54 -1.14
N THR A 131 12.48 -11.89 0.01
CA THR A 131 13.39 -12.37 1.07
C THR A 131 12.92 -13.73 1.59
N TYR A 132 11.64 -13.88 1.90
CA TYR A 132 11.09 -15.15 2.35
C TYR A 132 11.15 -16.25 1.29
N LEU A 133 10.93 -15.93 0.00
CA LEU A 133 11.10 -16.90 -1.08
C LEU A 133 12.56 -17.38 -1.19
N TYR A 134 13.53 -16.47 -1.03
CA TYR A 134 14.95 -16.82 -1.00
C TYR A 134 15.28 -17.70 0.21
N LEU A 135 14.80 -17.33 1.40
CA LEU A 135 14.99 -18.11 2.63
C LEU A 135 14.32 -19.49 2.54
N ALA A 136 13.14 -19.59 1.92
CA ALA A 136 12.44 -20.86 1.74
C ALA A 136 13.26 -21.84 0.92
N ASN A 137 13.85 -21.37 -0.19
CA ASN A 137 14.73 -22.18 -1.05
C ASN A 137 16.05 -22.56 -0.33
N GLY A 138 16.65 -21.62 0.41
CA GLY A 138 17.83 -21.92 1.22
C GLY A 138 17.54 -22.97 2.29
N ALA A 139 16.45 -22.81 3.03
CA ALA A 139 16.06 -23.70 4.10
C ALA A 139 15.66 -25.09 3.60
N SER A 140 14.97 -25.19 2.46
CA SER A 140 14.63 -26.49 1.87
C SER A 140 15.86 -27.29 1.44
N LYS A 141 16.94 -26.60 1.03
CA LYS A 141 18.19 -27.22 0.57
C LYS A 141 19.17 -27.55 1.70
N TYR A 142 19.27 -26.70 2.71
CA TYR A 142 20.34 -26.77 3.71
C TYR A 142 19.88 -27.05 5.15
N GLU A 143 18.59 -26.91 5.45
CA GLU A 143 18.04 -27.12 6.80
C GLU A 143 17.02 -28.26 6.82
N SER A 144 15.81 -27.99 6.33
CA SER A 144 14.73 -28.97 6.20
C SER A 144 13.59 -28.42 5.34
N GLN A 145 12.82 -29.34 4.75
CA GLN A 145 11.61 -28.98 4.00
C GLN A 145 10.58 -28.25 4.87
N SER A 146 10.43 -28.65 6.15
CA SER A 146 9.51 -27.98 7.09
C SER A 146 9.87 -26.50 7.27
N LYS A 147 11.15 -26.18 7.42
CA LYS A 147 11.61 -24.80 7.55
C LYS A 147 11.38 -24.00 6.27
N GLY A 148 11.57 -24.63 5.11
CA GLY A 148 11.19 -24.03 3.81
C GLY A 148 9.71 -23.68 3.73
N LEU A 149 8.83 -24.54 4.24
CA LEU A 149 7.38 -24.29 4.27
C LEU A 149 6.98 -23.14 5.21
N GLU A 150 7.66 -22.99 6.35
CA GLU A 150 7.46 -21.84 7.25
C GLU A 150 7.72 -20.52 6.51
N TYR A 151 8.84 -20.42 5.79
CA TYR A 151 9.16 -19.23 5.01
C TYR A 151 8.20 -19.03 3.82
N MET A 152 7.74 -20.11 3.17
CA MET A 152 6.68 -19.99 2.16
C MET A 152 5.39 -19.42 2.72
N SER A 153 4.99 -19.81 3.94
CA SER A 153 3.82 -19.22 4.60
C SER A 153 4.01 -17.72 4.85
N SER A 154 5.20 -17.30 5.27
CA SER A 154 5.52 -15.86 5.41
C SER A 154 5.51 -15.13 4.08
N ALA A 155 6.05 -15.74 3.01
CA ALA A 155 5.98 -15.20 1.66
C ALA A 155 4.52 -15.04 1.19
N GLN A 156 3.65 -16.00 1.51
CA GLN A 156 2.22 -15.91 1.18
C GLN A 156 1.53 -14.75 1.88
N ALA A 157 1.85 -14.53 3.16
CA ALA A 157 1.28 -13.43 3.94
C ALA A 157 1.69 -12.08 3.35
N GLU A 158 2.98 -11.91 3.02
CA GLU A 158 3.48 -10.70 2.37
C GLU A 158 2.89 -10.50 0.98
N ALA A 159 2.75 -11.57 0.18
CA ALA A 159 2.12 -11.51 -1.14
C ALA A 159 0.68 -10.98 -1.08
N LYS A 160 -0.08 -11.33 -0.03
CA LYS A 160 -1.46 -10.82 0.16
C LYS A 160 -1.46 -9.31 0.42
N LEU A 161 -0.48 -8.82 1.18
CA LEU A 161 -0.31 -7.39 1.42
C LEU A 161 0.14 -6.65 0.17
N VAL A 162 0.99 -7.26 -0.66
CA VAL A 162 1.34 -6.75 -1.99
C VAL A 162 0.09 -6.61 -2.86
N LEU A 163 -0.74 -7.66 -2.96
CA LEU A 163 -1.96 -7.64 -3.74
C LEU A 163 -2.91 -6.54 -3.27
N SER A 164 -3.17 -6.44 -1.96
CA SER A 164 -4.00 -5.39 -1.36
C SER A 164 -3.49 -3.99 -1.72
N ALA A 165 -2.18 -3.75 -1.65
CA ALA A 165 -1.60 -2.46 -2.01
C ALA A 165 -1.79 -2.13 -3.51
N LEU A 166 -1.66 -3.12 -4.40
CA LEU A 166 -1.89 -2.93 -5.83
C LEU A 166 -3.36 -2.69 -6.16
N GLU A 167 -4.27 -3.39 -5.49
CA GLU A 167 -5.72 -3.20 -5.63
C GLU A 167 -6.12 -1.79 -5.22
N GLU A 168 -5.58 -1.28 -4.11
CA GLU A 168 -5.82 0.10 -3.66
C GLU A 168 -5.30 1.14 -4.66
N VAL A 169 -4.10 0.93 -5.24
CA VAL A 169 -3.57 1.79 -6.30
C VAL A 169 -4.46 1.75 -7.53
N ALA A 170 -4.90 0.56 -7.95
CA ALA A 170 -5.81 0.42 -9.09
C ALA A 170 -7.17 1.10 -8.83
N ALA A 171 -7.73 0.97 -7.63
CA ALA A 171 -8.99 1.61 -7.26
C ALA A 171 -8.87 3.13 -7.27
N ALA A 172 -7.78 3.68 -6.72
CA ALA A 172 -7.53 5.11 -6.70
C ALA A 172 -7.38 5.71 -8.11
N LEU A 173 -6.85 4.93 -9.05
CA LEU A 173 -6.65 5.32 -10.44
C LEU A 173 -7.79 4.91 -11.38
N ASN A 174 -8.85 4.29 -10.85
CA ASN A 174 -9.96 3.71 -11.63
C ASN A 174 -9.50 2.72 -12.72
N VAL A 175 -8.41 1.99 -12.49
CA VAL A 175 -7.91 0.96 -13.40
C VAL A 175 -8.76 -0.31 -13.24
N PRO A 176 -9.40 -0.80 -14.30
CA PRO A 176 -10.18 -2.03 -14.23
C PRO A 176 -9.23 -3.23 -14.03
N LEU A 177 -9.30 -3.85 -12.86
CA LEU A 177 -8.54 -5.06 -12.58
C LEU A 177 -9.28 -6.29 -13.12
N PRO A 178 -8.56 -7.26 -13.72
CA PRO A 178 -9.14 -8.51 -14.13
C PRO A 178 -9.45 -9.36 -12.88
N ARG A 179 -10.66 -9.23 -12.33
CA ARG A 179 -11.13 -10.13 -11.27
C ARG A 179 -11.47 -11.50 -11.87
N GLN A 180 -11.00 -12.57 -11.22
CA GLN A 180 -11.45 -13.94 -11.47
C GLN A 180 -12.72 -14.24 -10.66
#